data_AF-A0A9X1S8I7-F1
#
_entry.id   AF-A0A9X1S8I7-F1
#
_cell.length_a   1.000
_cell.length_b   1.000
_cell.length_c   1.000
_cell.angle_alpha   90.00
_cell.angle_beta   90.00
_cell.angle_gamma   90.00
#
_symmetry.space_group_name_H-M   'P 1'
#
loop_
_entity.id
_entity.type
_entity.pdbx_description
1 polymer ?
#
loop_
_entity_poly.entity_id
_entity_poly.type
_entity_poly.pdbx_seq_one_letter_code
_entity_poly.pdbx_strand_id
1 'polypeptide(L)' 'EYIRWYNTERISTKLEGLSPVQYRAQALAA' A
#
# COMPACT_ATOMS: atom_id res chain seq x y z
N GLU A 1 10.84 10.01 -8.17
CA GLU A 1 9.37 9.85 -8.33
C GLU A 1 8.88 8.41 -8.18
N TYR A 2 9.55 7.42 -8.77
CA TYR A 2 9.18 6.00 -8.67
C TYR A 2 8.92 5.50 -7.23
N ILE A 3 9.75 5.91 -6.26
CA ILE A 3 9.59 5.51 -4.86
C ILE A 3 8.27 6.01 -4.27
N ARG A 4 7.86 7.25 -4.60
CA ARG A 4 6.60 7.81 -4.12
C ARG A 4 5.44 6.99 -4.70
N TRP A 5 5.42 6.86 -6.03
CA TRP A 5 4.41 6.07 -6.73
C TRP A 5 4.29 4.65 -6.15
N TYR A 6 5.41 3.95 -5.96
CA TYR A 6 5.40 2.58 -5.45
C TYR A 6 4.80 2.48 -4.04
N ASN A 7 5.11 3.42 -3.14
CA ASN A 7 4.66 3.35 -1.75
C ASN A 7 3.23 3.84 -1.54
N THR A 8 2.79 4.85 -2.29
CA THR A 8 1.52 5.56 -2.02
C THR A 8 0.46 5.41 -3.10
N GLU A 9 0.85 5.27 -4.36
CA GLU A 9 -0.07 5.33 -5.50
C GLU A 9 -0.32 3.96 -6.13
N ARG A 10 0.67 3.05 -6.06
CA ARG A 10 0.56 1.70 -6.61
C ARG A 10 -0.46 0.89 -5.81
N ILE A 11 -1.50 0.44 -6.51
CA ILE A 11 -2.54 -0.42 -5.95
C ILE A 11 -2.26 -1.89 -6.35
N SER A 12 -2.39 -2.81 -5.39
CA SER A 12 -2.21 -4.24 -5.62
C SER A 12 -3.52 -4.98 -5.41
N THR A 13 -3.98 -5.74 -6.41
CA THR A 13 -5.17 -6.58 -6.31
C THR A 13 -5.04 -7.67 -5.25
N LYS A 14 -3.81 -8.13 -4.97
CA LYS A 14 -3.52 -9.10 -3.89
C LYS A 14 -3.67 -8.51 -2.49
N LEU A 15 -3.64 -7.18 -2.37
CA LEU A 15 -3.78 -6.47 -1.09
C LEU A 15 -5.18 -5.86 -1.00
N GLU A 16 -6.18 -6.47 -1.63
CA GLU A 16 -7.56 -5.96 -1.64
C GLU A 16 -7.69 -4.52 -2.18
N GLY A 17 -6.79 -4.13 -3.09
CA GLY A 17 -6.79 -2.77 -3.64
C GLY A 17 -6.07 -1.72 -2.79
N LEU A 18 -5.35 -2.13 -1.74
CA LEU A 18 -4.57 -1.22 -0.90
C LEU A 18 -3.21 -0.89 -1.52
N SER A 19 -2.72 0.31 -1.24
CA SER A 19 -1.32 0.68 -1.47
C SER A 19 -0.40 0.05 -0.42
N PRO A 20 0.91 -0.10 -0.71
CA PRO A 20 1.84 -0.71 0.24
C PRO A 20 1.86 -0.05 1.62
N VAL A 21 1.71 1.29 1.69
CA VAL A 21 1.63 1.99 2.98
C VAL A 21 0.32 1.70 3.73
N GLN A 22 -0.81 1.63 3.01
CA GLN A 22 -2.12 1.33 3.61
C GLN A 22 -2.18 -0.11 4.14
N TYR A 23 -1.66 -1.07 3.38
CA TYR A 23 -1.60 -2.46 3.81
C TYR A 23 -0.77 -2.64 5.10
N ARG A 24 0.38 -1.95 5.20
CA ARG A 24 1.20 -1.96 6.43
C ARG A 24 0.47 -1.31 7.60
N ALA A 25 -0.24 -0.21 7.37
CA ALA A 25 -1.02 0.46 8.40
C ALA A 25 -2.14 -0.43 8.96
N GLN A 26 -2.80 -1.21 8.10
CA GLN A 26 -3.80 -2.20 8.55
C GLN A 26 -3.18 -3.29 9.43
N ALA A 27 -2.00 -3.81 9.07
CA ALA A 27 -1.29 -4.81 9.87
C ALA A 27 -0.82 -4.29 11.23
N LEU A 28 -0.55 -2.98 11.34
CA LEU A 28 -0.17 -2.32 12.60
C LEU A 28 -1.37 -1.99 13.50
N ALA A 29 -2.59 -1.95 12.94
CA ALA A 29 -3.80 -1.62 13.66
C ALA A 29 -4.54 -2.85 14.25
N ALA A 30 -4.11 -4.06 13.87
CA ALA A 30 -4.62 -5.34 14.38
C ALA A 30 -3.76 -5.85 15.54
#